data_AF-A0A2W2E0U9-F1
#
_entry.id   AF-A0A2W2E0U9-F1
#
_cell.length_a   1.000
_cell.length_b   1.000
_cell.length_c   1.000
_cell.angle_alpha   90.00
_cell.angle_beta   90.00
_cell.angle_gamma   90.00
#
_symmetry.space_group_name_H-M   'P 1'
#
loop_
_entity.id
_entity.type
_entity.pdbx_description
1 polymer ?
#
loop_
_entity_poly.entity_id
_entity_poly.type
_entity_poly.pdbx_seq_one_letter_code
_entity_poly.pdbx_strand_id
1 'polypeptide(L)'
;TGQSDSGVSEILAIDERRYLALERSWIEGVGYRVRLYEIDLRGATDVLGRHYLGGAPYRPVTKRLVRDLGDFRPPVQNLESMAWGPRLAGGECTLVIGSDDNFDARETTQFMAFGVRGCP
;
A
#
# COMPACT_ATOMS: atom_id res chain seq x y z
N THR A 1 14.49 -19.35 -14.54
CA THR A 1 14.15 -18.00 -14.07
C THR A 1 12.75 -18.09 -13.49
N GLY A 2 12.56 -17.72 -12.22
CA GLY A 2 11.27 -17.85 -11.55
C GLY A 2 10.28 -16.75 -11.94
N GLN A 3 8.98 -17.01 -11.77
CA GLN A 3 7.94 -16.02 -12.03
C GLN A 3 8.02 -14.88 -10.99
N SER A 4 7.72 -13.65 -11.42
CA SER A 4 7.63 -12.49 -10.54
C SER A 4 6.39 -11.67 -10.83
N ASP A 5 5.78 -11.14 -9.78
CA ASP A 5 4.64 -10.21 -9.83
C ASP A 5 4.94 -8.97 -8.98
N SER A 6 4.48 -7.80 -9.41
CA SER A 6 4.61 -6.57 -8.62
C SER A 6 3.59 -5.51 -9.04
N GLY A 7 3.03 -4.81 -8.05
CA GLY A 7 2.08 -3.74 -8.28
C GLY A 7 1.59 -3.08 -6.99
N VAL A 8 0.65 -2.15 -7.16
CA VAL A 8 -0.12 -1.60 -6.04
C VAL A 8 -1.25 -2.58 -5.74
N SER A 9 -1.27 -3.15 -4.54
CA SER A 9 -2.32 -4.07 -4.11
C SER A 9 -3.49 -3.35 -3.43
N GLU A 10 -3.26 -2.20 -2.81
CA GLU A 10 -4.27 -1.45 -2.07
C GLU A 10 -3.96 0.06 -2.04
N ILE A 11 -5.00 0.90 -2.04
CA ILE A 11 -4.92 2.35 -1.86
C ILE A 11 -5.93 2.80 -0.80
N LEU A 12 -5.45 3.45 0.26
CA LEU A 12 -6.27 3.98 1.34
C LEU A 12 -6.15 5.51 1.43
N ALA A 13 -7.27 6.23 1.36
CA ALA A 13 -7.30 7.68 1.48
C ALA A 13 -6.88 8.14 2.88
N ILE A 14 -5.98 9.12 2.96
CA ILE A 14 -5.68 9.88 4.18
C ILE A 14 -6.57 11.13 4.22
N ASP A 15 -6.68 11.82 3.08
CA ASP A 15 -7.58 12.94 2.84
C ASP A 15 -7.87 13.04 1.32
N GLU A 16 -8.52 14.12 0.90
CA GLU A 16 -8.90 14.38 -0.51
C GLU A 16 -7.72 14.29 -1.51
N ARG A 17 -6.48 14.48 -1.05
CA ARG A 17 -5.30 14.60 -1.92
C ARG A 17 -4.14 13.68 -1.53
N ARG A 18 -4.16 13.07 -0.36
CA ARG A 18 -3.10 12.18 0.12
C ARG A 18 -3.64 10.78 0.37
N TYR A 19 -2.87 9.79 -0.05
CA TYR A 19 -3.24 8.38 0.04
C TYR A 19 -2.05 7.55 0.50
N LEU A 20 -2.34 6.44 1.17
CA LEU A 20 -1.40 5.35 1.33
C LEU A 20 -1.54 4.41 0.14
N ALA A 21 -0.42 4.00 -0.45
CA ALA A 21 -0.36 2.95 -1.46
C ALA A 21 0.46 1.78 -0.91
N LEU A 22 -0.16 0.60 -0.87
CA LEU A 22 0.49 -0.65 -0.52
C LEU A 22 1.04 -1.26 -1.80
N GLU A 23 2.36 -1.29 -1.93
CA GLU A 23 3.04 -1.93 -3.07
C GLU A 23 3.58 -3.28 -2.64
N ARG A 24 3.20 -4.30 -3.39
CA ARG A 24 3.60 -5.69 -3.17
C ARG A 24 4.40 -6.18 -4.36
N SER A 25 5.45 -6.95 -4.08
CA SER A 25 6.09 -7.81 -5.05
C SER A 25 6.22 -9.22 -4.52
N TRP A 26 6.21 -10.19 -5.42
CA TRP A 26 6.42 -11.60 -5.13
C TRP A 26 7.39 -12.17 -6.15
N ILE A 27 8.34 -12.96 -5.65
CA ILE A 27 9.28 -13.69 -6.49
C ILE A 27 9.27 -15.14 -6.03
N GLU A 28 9.10 -16.05 -6.99
CA GLU A 28 9.14 -17.48 -6.73
C GLU A 28 10.43 -17.90 -6.00
N GLY A 29 10.29 -18.63 -4.90
CA GLY A 29 11.41 -19.07 -4.05
C GLY A 29 12.01 -18.00 -3.13
N VAL A 30 11.59 -16.73 -3.23
CA VAL A 30 12.00 -15.64 -2.33
C VAL A 30 10.85 -15.16 -1.44
N GLY A 31 9.62 -15.17 -1.95
CA GLY A 31 8.42 -14.75 -1.24
C GLY A 31 8.09 -13.27 -1.42
N TYR A 32 7.20 -12.77 -0.56
CA TYR A 32 6.68 -11.41 -0.65
C TYR A 32 7.65 -10.34 -0.13
N ARG A 33 7.60 -9.18 -0.76
CA ARG A 33 8.07 -7.91 -0.21
C ARG A 33 6.94 -6.90 -0.32
N VAL A 34 6.64 -6.21 0.78
CA VAL A 34 5.55 -5.24 0.82
C VAL A 34 6.04 -3.94 1.43
N ARG A 35 5.79 -2.83 0.72
CA ARG A 35 6.17 -1.48 1.15
C ARG A 35 4.94 -0.58 1.16
N LEU A 36 4.83 0.19 2.23
CA LEU A 36 3.83 1.22 2.36
C LEU A 36 4.42 2.55 1.90
N TYR A 37 3.75 3.20 0.95
CA TYR A 37 4.09 4.53 0.45
C TYR A 37 2.98 5.52 0.77
N GLU A 38 3.32 6.79 0.93
CA GLU A 38 2.37 7.91 0.85
C GLU A 38 2.51 8.54 -0.53
N ILE A 39 1.38 8.83 -1.18
CA ILE A 39 1.30 9.58 -2.44
C ILE A 39 0.52 10.87 -2.23
N ASP A 40 0.91 11.93 -2.94
CA ASP A 40 0.29 13.26 -2.86
C ASP A 40 -0.07 13.79 -4.25
N LEU A 41 -1.37 13.97 -4.48
CA LEU A 41 -1.91 14.36 -5.78
C LEU A 41 -1.71 15.84 -6.12
N ARG A 42 -1.36 16.71 -5.16
CA ARG A 42 -1.20 18.17 -5.40
C ARG A 42 -0.17 18.49 -6.47
N GLY A 43 0.84 17.65 -6.59
CA GLY A 43 1.85 17.74 -7.63
C GLY A 43 1.47 17.03 -8.93
N ALA A 44 0.47 16.16 -8.98
CA ALA A 44 0.19 15.42 -10.20
C ALA A 44 -0.59 16.26 -11.23
N THR A 45 -0.49 15.90 -12.51
CA THR A 45 -1.48 16.35 -13.51
C THR A 45 -2.78 15.59 -13.30
N ASP A 46 -3.91 16.31 -13.21
CA ASP A 46 -5.24 15.68 -13.23
C ASP A 46 -5.52 15.13 -14.64
N VAL A 47 -5.88 13.85 -14.69
CA VAL A 47 -6.14 13.10 -15.92
C VAL A 47 -7.57 12.55 -16.00
N LEU A 48 -8.47 12.90 -15.06
CA LEU A 48 -9.85 12.41 -15.05
C LEU A 48 -10.61 12.70 -16.36
N GLY A 49 -10.30 13.82 -17.01
CA GLY A 49 -10.87 14.20 -18.31
C GLY A 49 -10.06 13.74 -19.53
N ARG A 50 -8.98 12.98 -19.37
CA ARG A 50 -8.11 12.55 -20.48
C ARG A 50 -8.39 11.10 -20.85
N HIS A 51 -8.80 10.86 -22.09
CA HIS A 51 -8.99 9.50 -22.62
C HIS A 51 -7.67 8.75 -22.88
N TYR A 52 -6.56 9.48 -23.09
CA TYR A 52 -5.24 8.91 -23.35
C TYR A 52 -4.14 9.85 -22.84
N LEU A 53 -3.03 9.28 -22.37
CA LEU A 53 -1.90 10.05 -21.84
C LEU A 53 -0.81 10.36 -22.88
N GLY A 54 -0.83 9.69 -24.04
CA GLY A 54 0.23 9.77 -25.05
C GLY A 54 0.25 11.03 -25.92
N GLY A 55 -0.63 12.01 -25.70
CA GLY A 55 -0.79 13.20 -26.56
C GLY A 55 -0.34 14.53 -25.96
N ALA A 56 0.03 14.54 -24.68
CA ALA A 56 0.46 15.75 -23.98
C ALA A 56 1.35 15.38 -22.80
N PRO A 57 2.28 16.26 -22.40
CA PRO A 57 3.03 16.06 -21.17
C PRO A 57 2.06 15.92 -19.97
N TYR A 58 2.46 15.08 -19.03
CA TYR A 58 1.81 14.93 -17.73
C TYR A 58 2.89 14.78 -16.67
N ARG A 59 2.57 15.21 -15.46
CA ARG A 59 3.42 15.07 -14.28
C ARG A 59 2.87 13.91 -13.44
N PRO A 60 3.61 12.80 -13.30
CA PRO A 60 3.20 11.70 -12.43
C PRO A 60 3.10 12.14 -10.96
N VAL A 61 2.35 11.37 -10.18
CA VAL A 61 2.36 11.50 -8.72
C VAL A 61 3.73 11.10 -8.16
N THR A 62 4.18 11.77 -7.10
CA THR A 62 5.37 11.37 -6.36
C THR A 62 4.98 10.51 -5.16
N LYS A 63 5.84 9.54 -4.84
CA LYS A 63 5.65 8.67 -3.68
C LYS A 63 6.79 8.82 -2.68
N ARG A 64 6.45 8.73 -1.39
CA ARG A 64 7.38 8.74 -0.27
C ARG A 64 7.27 7.41 0.46
N LEU A 65 8.39 6.71 0.65
CA LEU A 65 8.39 5.48 1.46
C LEU A 65 8.00 5.83 2.90
N VAL A 66 6.96 5.16 3.41
CA VAL A 66 6.54 5.24 4.81
C VAL A 66 7.21 4.12 5.59
N ARG A 67 7.11 2.88 5.10
CA ARG A 67 7.69 1.72 5.78
C ARG A 67 7.88 0.51 4.87
N ASP A 68 8.91 -0.28 5.14
CA ASP A 68 9.02 -1.66 4.63
C ASP A 68 8.36 -2.59 5.65
N LEU A 69 7.34 -3.34 5.24
CA LEU A 69 6.57 -4.19 6.16
C LEU A 69 7.30 -5.50 6.48
N GLY A 70 8.38 -5.82 5.75
CA GLY A 70 9.28 -6.92 6.09
C GLY A 70 9.95 -6.76 7.45
N ASP A 71 10.04 -5.52 7.95
CA ASP A 71 10.69 -5.22 9.24
C ASP A 71 9.88 -5.69 10.46
N PHE A 72 8.57 -5.94 10.32
CA PHE A 72 7.70 -6.21 11.46
C PHE A 72 7.43 -7.70 11.69
N ARG A 73 7.17 -8.46 10.62
CA ARG A 73 6.78 -9.87 10.74
C ARG A 73 7.15 -10.69 9.51
N PRO A 74 8.30 -11.39 9.54
CA PRO A 74 8.64 -12.38 8.52
C PRO A 74 7.99 -13.76 8.81
N PRO A 75 7.68 -14.56 7.77
CA PRO A 75 7.65 -14.19 6.37
C PRO A 75 6.50 -13.21 6.09
N VAL A 76 6.75 -12.26 5.19
CA VAL A 76 5.71 -11.33 4.74
C VAL A 76 4.64 -12.12 3.96
N GLN A 77 3.38 -11.84 4.26
CA GLN A 77 2.22 -12.46 3.61
C GLN A 77 1.72 -11.64 2.42
N ASN A 78 0.74 -12.15 1.68
CA ASN A 78 0.10 -11.46 0.57
C ASN A 78 -0.79 -10.29 1.07
N LEU A 79 -0.17 -9.19 1.49
CA LEU A 79 -0.89 -8.03 2.05
C LEU A 79 -1.63 -7.25 0.93
N GLU A 80 -2.95 -7.18 1.06
CA GLU A 80 -3.86 -6.69 0.00
C GLU A 80 -5.01 -5.83 0.54
N SER A 81 -5.01 -5.50 1.82
CA SER A 81 -6.06 -4.66 2.40
C SER A 81 -5.51 -3.67 3.42
N MET A 82 -6.15 -2.50 3.48
CA MET A 82 -5.88 -1.48 4.49
C MET A 82 -7.18 -0.81 4.93
N ALA A 83 -7.30 -0.54 6.23
CA ALA A 83 -8.43 0.19 6.78
C ALA A 83 -8.02 1.08 7.95
N TRP A 84 -8.69 2.23 8.07
CA TRP A 84 -8.63 3.04 9.27
C TRP A 84 -9.53 2.44 10.34
N GLY A 85 -9.00 2.33 11.55
CA GLY A 85 -9.74 2.00 12.76
C GLY A 85 -9.92 3.23 13.67
N PRO A 86 -10.39 3.02 14.91
CA PRO A 86 -10.61 4.10 15.85
C PRO A 86 -9.31 4.83 16.21
N ARG A 87 -9.45 6.07 16.66
CA ARG A 87 -8.35 6.82 17.28
C ARG A 87 -7.96 6.19 18.62
N LEU A 88 -6.67 6.09 18.85
CA LEU A 88 -6.08 5.67 20.10
C LEU A 88 -6.05 6.86 21.08
N ALA A 89 -5.93 6.58 22.38
CA ALA A 89 -5.93 7.60 23.43
C ALA A 89 -4.80 8.65 23.27
N GLY A 90 -3.70 8.29 22.60
CA GLY A 90 -2.58 9.19 22.29
C GLY A 90 -2.80 10.10 21.09
N GLY A 91 -3.95 10.00 20.41
CA GLY A 91 -4.28 10.80 19.23
C GLY A 91 -3.85 10.18 17.89
N GLU A 92 -3.12 9.07 17.91
CA GLU A 92 -2.88 8.24 16.73
C GLU A 92 -4.19 7.66 16.17
N CYS A 93 -4.24 7.37 14.88
CA CYS A 93 -5.26 6.50 14.30
C CYS A 93 -4.75 5.06 14.22
N THR A 94 -5.66 4.11 14.33
CA THR A 94 -5.34 2.71 14.03
C THR A 94 -5.30 2.53 12.51
N LEU A 95 -4.21 2.00 11.98
CA LEU A 95 -4.13 1.47 10.63
C LEU A 95 -4.10 -0.05 10.71
N VAL A 96 -5.09 -0.72 10.12
CA VAL A 96 -5.14 -2.18 9.98
C VAL A 96 -4.70 -2.54 8.58
N ILE A 97 -3.79 -3.51 8.46
CA ILE A 97 -3.32 -4.08 7.19
C ILE A 97 -3.56 -5.59 7.24
N GLY A 98 -4.25 -6.14 6.23
CA GLY A 98 -4.60 -7.56 6.15
C GLY A 98 -3.99 -8.28 4.95
N SER A 99 -3.70 -9.58 5.10
CA SER A 99 -3.36 -10.48 3.99
C SER A 99 -4.51 -11.34 3.52
N ASP A 100 -4.57 -11.55 2.20
CA ASP A 100 -5.26 -12.68 1.59
C ASP A 100 -4.36 -13.93 1.73
N ASP A 101 -4.93 -15.11 1.91
CA ASP A 101 -4.18 -16.37 1.88
C ASP A 101 -4.24 -17.06 0.52
N ASN A 102 -4.99 -16.52 -0.45
CA ASN A 102 -5.21 -17.12 -1.78
C ASN A 102 -5.70 -18.58 -1.72
N PHE A 103 -6.24 -19.04 -0.58
CA PHE A 103 -6.49 -20.45 -0.30
C PHE A 103 -5.26 -21.37 -0.45
N ASP A 104 -4.05 -20.81 -0.34
CA ASP A 104 -2.79 -21.54 -0.40
C ASP A 104 -2.28 -21.84 1.01
N ALA A 105 -1.98 -23.11 1.30
CA ALA A 105 -1.50 -23.55 2.61
C ALA A 105 -0.14 -22.94 3.02
N ARG A 106 0.57 -22.30 2.10
CA ARG A 106 1.82 -21.57 2.34
C ARG A 106 1.60 -20.13 2.77
N GLU A 107 0.40 -19.60 2.58
CA GLU A 107 0.00 -18.25 2.95
C GLU A 107 -0.94 -18.29 4.16
N THR A 108 -1.07 -17.17 4.84
CA THR A 108 -1.87 -17.07 6.07
C THR A 108 -2.58 -15.73 6.12
N THR A 109 -3.89 -15.75 6.38
CA THR A 109 -4.63 -14.55 6.73
C THR A 109 -4.08 -13.98 8.04
N GLN A 110 -3.51 -12.79 7.95
CA GLN A 110 -2.95 -12.07 9.08
C GLN A 110 -3.48 -10.65 9.07
N PHE A 111 -3.68 -10.10 10.27
CA PHE A 111 -3.94 -8.67 10.45
C PHE A 111 -2.83 -8.05 11.29
N MET A 112 -2.29 -6.93 10.83
CA MET A 112 -1.36 -6.08 11.56
C MET A 112 -2.04 -4.76 11.88
N ALA A 113 -1.97 -4.32 13.14
CA ALA A 113 -2.52 -3.05 13.57
C ALA A 113 -1.40 -2.12 14.04
N PHE A 114 -1.37 -0.90 13.52
CA PHE A 114 -0.39 0.12 13.85
C PHE A 114 -1.06 1.37 14.38
N GLY A 115 -0.48 2.01 15.40
CA GLY A 115 -0.81 3.39 15.75
C GLY A 115 0.00 4.34 14.86
N VAL A 116 -0.67 5.19 14.08
CA VAL A 116 -0.02 6.13 13.16
C VAL A 116 -0.50 7.57 13.35
N ARG A 117 0.36 8.53 12.98
CA ARG A 117 0.07 9.97 13.00
C ARG A 117 -0.05 10.51 11.57
N GLY A 118 -0.70 11.66 11.42
CA GLY A 118 -0.95 12.27 10.10
C GLY A 118 -2.02 11.54 9.28
N CYS A 119 -2.87 10.78 9.98
CA CYS A 119 -4.05 10.07 9.50
C CYS A 119 -5.28 11.01 9.37
N PRO A 120 -6.40 10.53 8.79
CA PRO A 120 -7.62 11.34 8.60
C PRO A 120 -8.11 12.02 9.89
#